data_AF-A0A2N5IBE2-F1
#
_entry.id   AF-A0A2N5IBE2-F1
#
_cell.length_a   1.000
_cell.length_b   1.000
_cell.length_c   1.000
_cell.angle_alpha   90.00
_cell.angle_beta   90.00
_cell.angle_gamma   90.00
#
_symmetry.space_group_name_H-M   'P 1'
#
loop_
_entity.id
_entity.type
_entity.pdbx_description
1 polymer ?
#
loop_
_entity_poly.entity_id
_entity_poly.type
_entity_poly.pdbx_seq_one_letter_code
_entity_poly.pdbx_strand_id
1 'polypeptide(L)'
;MQTKEIILNGVTLSIEYDTEKMKEIVDSLKGDFEGQYTKMYSVDEVVTKEEFEQDIEEAEAFIQQLESDQIDLVEHMDKVRKKKNHKLWSKSGQDVLTLSNISEYFTDFTNAWRVMVFRLEVINETTCELCLRGRTYTY
;
A
#
# COMPACT_ATOMS: atom_id res chain seq x y z
N MET A 1 11.88 3.81 11.86
CA MET A 1 12.39 3.36 10.55
C MET A 1 13.27 2.11 10.69
N GLN A 2 12.88 1.04 9.99
CA GLN A 2 13.54 -0.26 9.91
C GLN A 2 13.99 -0.51 8.47
N THR A 3 14.97 -1.40 8.28
CA THR A 3 15.50 -1.76 6.96
C THR A 3 15.71 -3.27 6.86
N LYS A 4 15.21 -3.88 5.77
CA LYS A 4 15.37 -5.30 5.43
C LYS A 4 16.15 -5.42 4.13
N GLU A 5 17.25 -6.18 4.15
CA GLU A 5 18.04 -6.48 2.96
C GLU A 5 17.56 -7.77 2.29
N ILE A 6 17.50 -7.75 0.96
CA ILE A 6 17.04 -8.86 0.13
C ILE A 6 18.03 -9.04 -1.03
N ILE A 7 18.46 -10.27 -1.27
CA ILE A 7 19.32 -10.60 -2.42
C ILE A 7 18.45 -11.20 -3.52
N LEU A 8 18.32 -10.50 -4.65
CA LEU A 8 17.58 -10.95 -5.82
C LEU A 8 18.47 -10.92 -7.05
N ASN A 9 18.60 -12.07 -7.74
CA ASN A 9 19.42 -12.20 -8.95
C ASN A 9 20.86 -11.66 -8.80
N GLY A 10 21.46 -11.87 -7.61
CA GLY A 10 22.83 -11.41 -7.30
C GLY A 10 22.98 -9.92 -7.01
N VAL A 11 21.87 -9.17 -6.91
CA VAL A 11 21.84 -7.77 -6.50
C VAL A 11 21.24 -7.65 -5.10
N THR A 12 21.92 -6.94 -4.21
CA THR A 12 21.38 -6.57 -2.89
C THR A 12 20.45 -5.38 -3.05
N LEU A 13 19.20 -5.58 -2.66
CA LEU A 13 18.15 -4.58 -2.59
C LEU A 13 17.77 -4.36 -1.13
N SER A 14 17.29 -3.16 -0.79
CA SER A 14 16.80 -2.83 0.55
C SER A 14 15.33 -2.43 0.50
N ILE A 15 14.60 -2.82 1.55
CA ILE A 15 13.26 -2.31 1.86
C ILE A 15 13.34 -1.52 3.15
N GLU A 16 12.95 -0.26 3.09
CA GLU A 16 12.80 0.61 4.25
C GLU A 16 11.33 0.73 4.60
N TYR A 17 11.01 0.72 5.89
CA TYR A 17 9.64 0.87 6.35
C TYR A 17 9.57 1.42 7.78
N ASP A 18 8.45 2.06 8.10
CA ASP A 18 8.21 2.64 9.41
C ASP A 18 6.81 2.22 9.89
N THR A 19 6.75 1.16 10.71
CA THR A 19 5.49 0.60 11.20
C THR A 19 4.76 1.57 12.11
N GLU A 20 5.47 2.36 12.92
CA GLU A 20 4.87 3.37 13.80
C GLU A 20 4.17 4.46 12.98
N LYS A 21 4.82 4.97 11.93
CA LYS A 21 4.18 5.91 10.99
C LYS A 21 2.96 5.30 10.30
N MET A 22 2.99 4.02 9.94
CA MET A 22 1.83 3.34 9.35
C MET A 22 0.67 3.23 10.35
N LYS A 23 0.97 2.89 11.62
CA LYS A 23 -0.04 2.85 12.70
C LYS A 23 -0.68 4.22 12.91
N GLU A 24 0.11 5.29 12.94
CA GLU A 24 -0.41 6.66 13.05
C GLU A 24 -1.41 6.99 11.94
N ILE A 25 -1.16 6.53 10.70
CA ILE A 25 -2.08 6.71 9.57
C ILE A 25 -3.33 5.83 9.75
N VAL A 26 -3.19 4.58 10.17
CA VAL A 26 -4.36 3.69 10.41
C VAL A 26 -5.22 4.23 11.54
N ASP A 27 -4.62 4.74 12.61
CA ASP A 27 -5.34 5.34 13.74
C ASP A 27 -6.07 6.63 13.36
N SER A 28 -5.52 7.43 12.43
CA SER A 28 -6.24 8.60 11.93
C SER A 28 -7.45 8.21 11.08
N LEU A 29 -7.35 7.13 10.28
CA LEU A 29 -8.46 6.63 9.47
C LEU A 29 -9.63 6.14 10.32
N LYS A 30 -9.38 5.49 11.47
CA LYS A 30 -10.46 5.02 12.38
C LYS A 30 -11.44 6.12 12.79
N GLY A 31 -10.98 7.36 12.88
CA GLY A 31 -11.80 8.53 13.24
C GLY A 31 -12.51 9.18 12.07
N ASP A 32 -12.24 8.76 10.83
CA ASP A 32 -12.61 9.47 9.61
C ASP A 32 -13.84 8.87 8.91
N PHE A 33 -14.43 7.79 9.46
CA PHE A 33 -15.64 7.20 8.88
C PHE A 33 -16.87 8.08 9.12
N GLU A 34 -17.16 8.96 8.15
CA GLU A 34 -18.39 9.77 8.09
C GLU A 34 -19.39 9.29 7.03
N GLY A 35 -19.24 8.05 6.52
CA GLY A 35 -20.06 7.51 5.43
C GLY A 35 -19.77 8.16 4.07
N GLN A 36 -18.61 8.79 3.90
CA GLN A 36 -18.18 9.46 2.66
C GLN A 36 -17.44 8.53 1.70
N TYR A 37 -17.11 7.32 2.14
CA TYR A 37 -16.37 6.34 1.34
C TYR A 37 -17.28 5.63 0.35
N THR A 38 -16.80 5.48 -0.88
CA THR A 38 -17.44 4.75 -1.96
C THR A 38 -16.71 3.44 -2.18
N LYS A 39 -17.38 2.38 -2.63
CA LYS A 39 -16.68 1.14 -2.97
C LYS A 39 -15.81 1.36 -4.20
N MET A 40 -14.61 0.79 -4.20
CA MET A 40 -13.73 0.84 -5.37
C MET A 40 -14.46 0.24 -6.59
N TYR A 41 -14.40 0.95 -7.73
CA TYR A 41 -15.10 0.59 -8.97
C TYR A 41 -16.63 0.61 -8.91
N SER A 42 -17.20 1.26 -7.89
CA SER A 42 -18.61 1.63 -7.84
C SER A 42 -18.75 3.12 -7.57
N VAL A 43 -19.66 3.78 -8.28
CA VAL A 43 -19.93 5.21 -8.13
C VAL A 43 -21.09 5.47 -7.16
N ASP A 44 -22.05 4.55 -7.10
CA ASP A 44 -23.30 4.71 -6.35
C ASP A 44 -23.33 3.91 -5.04
N GLU A 45 -22.37 3.00 -4.82
CA GLU A 45 -22.31 2.19 -3.60
C GLU A 45 -21.42 2.84 -2.54
N VAL A 46 -22.07 3.22 -1.44
CA VAL A 46 -21.40 3.68 -0.22
C VAL A 46 -20.89 2.47 0.56
N VAL A 47 -19.69 2.61 1.12
CA VAL A 47 -19.06 1.62 2.01
C VAL A 47 -19.80 1.61 3.34
N THR A 48 -20.16 0.42 3.84
CA THR A 48 -20.73 0.32 5.18
C THR A 48 -19.65 0.48 6.25
N LYS A 49 -20.07 0.81 7.49
CA LYS A 49 -19.13 0.94 8.59
C LYS A 49 -18.35 -0.36 8.83
N GLU A 50 -19.03 -1.49 8.71
CA GLU A 50 -18.45 -2.81 8.89
C GLU A 50 -17.40 -3.12 7.82
N GLU A 51 -17.65 -2.76 6.55
CA GLU A 51 -16.69 -2.91 5.45
C GLU A 51 -15.46 -2.01 5.64
N PHE A 52 -15.67 -0.79 6.14
CA PHE A 52 -14.57 0.11 6.50
C PHE A 52 -13.73 -0.45 7.66
N GLU A 53 -14.38 -0.91 8.73
CA GLU A 53 -13.71 -1.51 9.88
C GLU A 53 -12.92 -2.77 9.50
N GLN A 54 -13.43 -3.58 8.56
CA GLN A 54 -12.70 -4.73 8.02
C GLN A 54 -11.36 -4.31 7.37
N ASP A 55 -11.35 -3.27 6.53
CA ASP A 55 -10.10 -2.80 5.91
C ASP A 55 -9.11 -2.24 6.94
N ILE A 56 -9.61 -1.64 8.02
CA ILE A 56 -8.77 -1.21 9.15
C ILE A 56 -8.15 -2.41 9.84
N GLU A 57 -8.94 -3.44 10.17
CA GLU A 57 -8.44 -4.68 10.78
C GLU A 57 -7.41 -5.38 9.90
N GLU A 58 -7.63 -5.41 8.58
CA GLU A 58 -6.68 -5.94 7.60
C GLU A 58 -5.36 -5.14 7.59
N ALA A 59 -5.44 -3.81 7.65
CA ALA A 59 -4.26 -2.94 7.73
C ALA A 59 -3.46 -3.16 9.03
N GLU A 60 -4.13 -3.27 10.17
CA GLU A 60 -3.49 -3.56 11.47
C GLU A 60 -2.82 -4.93 11.48
N ALA A 61 -3.52 -5.95 10.98
CA ALA A 61 -2.98 -7.31 10.87
C ALA A 61 -1.73 -7.33 9.96
N PHE A 62 -1.76 -6.62 8.84
CA PHE A 62 -0.61 -6.49 7.95
C PHE A 62 0.58 -5.83 8.65
N ILE A 63 0.36 -4.73 9.39
CA ILE A 63 1.42 -4.07 10.17
C ILE A 63 2.00 -5.02 11.23
N GLN A 64 1.15 -5.75 11.97
CA GLN A 64 1.61 -6.70 12.99
C GLN A 64 2.45 -7.82 12.38
N GLN A 65 2.07 -8.32 11.20
CA GLN A 65 2.85 -9.32 10.47
C GLN A 65 4.19 -8.75 10.00
N LEU A 66 4.28 -7.47 9.63
CA LEU A 66 5.56 -6.82 9.30
C LEU A 66 6.48 -6.76 10.53
N GLU A 67 5.94 -6.41 11.70
CA GLU A 67 6.71 -6.33 12.95
C GLU A 67 7.20 -7.70 13.43
N SER A 68 6.41 -8.74 13.17
CA SER A 68 6.73 -10.12 13.51
C SER A 68 7.58 -10.84 12.46
N ASP A 69 8.00 -10.13 11.39
CA ASP A 69 8.72 -10.66 10.23
C ASP A 69 8.02 -11.87 9.56
N GLN A 70 6.68 -11.88 9.57
CA GLN A 70 5.84 -12.95 9.02
C GLN A 70 5.43 -12.71 7.56
N ILE A 71 5.67 -11.52 7.01
CA ILE A 71 5.41 -11.22 5.60
C ILE A 71 6.65 -11.51 4.76
N ASP A 72 6.43 -12.29 3.69
CA ASP A 72 7.44 -12.47 2.65
C ASP A 72 7.49 -11.28 1.70
N LEU A 73 8.23 -10.25 2.11
CA LEU A 73 8.49 -9.07 1.27
C LEU A 73 9.34 -9.39 0.02
N VAL A 74 9.98 -10.56 -0.05
CA VAL A 74 10.77 -10.97 -1.23
C VAL A 74 9.86 -11.20 -2.43
N GLU A 75 8.71 -11.85 -2.23
CA GLU A 75 7.73 -12.09 -3.31
C GLU A 75 7.21 -10.78 -3.91
N HIS A 76 6.91 -9.80 -3.06
CA HIS A 76 6.45 -8.48 -3.51
C HIS A 76 7.56 -7.68 -4.18
N MET A 77 8.80 -7.76 -3.65
CA MET A 77 9.96 -7.13 -4.26
C MET A 77 10.25 -7.69 -5.66
N ASP A 78 10.06 -9.00 -5.88
CA ASP A 78 10.28 -9.60 -7.20
C ASP A 78 9.33 -9.02 -8.27
N LYS A 79 8.11 -8.65 -7.89
CA LYS A 79 7.11 -8.01 -8.75
C LYS A 79 7.40 -6.54 -9.06
N VAL A 80 8.25 -5.85 -8.27
CA VAL A 80 8.67 -4.48 -8.57
C VAL A 80 9.47 -4.47 -9.88
N ARG A 81 9.17 -3.51 -10.76
CA ARG A 81 9.79 -3.38 -12.09
C ARG A 81 11.31 -3.16 -11.96
N LYS A 82 12.08 -3.96 -12.71
CA LYS A 82 13.55 -3.92 -12.73
C LYS A 82 14.09 -3.62 -14.13
N LYS A 83 15.30 -3.08 -14.18
CA LYS A 83 16.12 -2.88 -15.39
C LYS A 83 16.80 -4.22 -15.77
N LYS A 84 17.46 -4.26 -16.93
CA LYS A 84 18.23 -5.45 -17.40
C LYS A 84 19.35 -5.88 -16.45
N ASN A 85 19.91 -4.96 -15.67
CA ASN A 85 20.93 -5.24 -14.66
C ASN A 85 20.33 -5.56 -13.27
N HIS A 86 19.05 -5.94 -13.21
CA HIS A 86 18.28 -6.27 -12.01
C HIS A 86 18.11 -5.15 -10.98
N LYS A 87 18.65 -3.95 -11.22
CA LYS A 87 18.37 -2.75 -10.42
C LYS A 87 16.93 -2.28 -10.59
N LEU A 88 16.40 -1.59 -9.59
CA LEU A 88 15.03 -1.08 -9.57
C LEU A 88 14.82 0.02 -10.62
N TRP A 89 13.63 0.02 -11.24
CA TRP A 89 13.23 1.06 -12.16
C TRP A 89 12.64 2.26 -11.39
N SER A 90 13.21 3.45 -11.58
CA SER A 90 12.76 4.68 -10.90
C SER A 90 11.27 4.94 -11.11
N LYS A 91 10.58 5.48 -10.09
CA LYS A 91 9.14 5.77 -10.12
C LYS A 91 8.25 4.55 -10.37
N SER A 92 8.79 3.35 -10.18
CA SER A 92 7.98 2.13 -10.15
C SER A 92 7.63 1.77 -8.71
N GLY A 93 6.80 0.75 -8.58
CA GLY A 93 6.44 0.20 -7.28
C GLY A 93 5.34 -0.83 -7.43
N GLN A 94 5.09 -1.54 -6.35
CA GLN A 94 4.11 -2.63 -6.29
C GLN A 94 3.17 -2.39 -5.12
N ASP A 95 1.86 -2.46 -5.37
CA ASP A 95 0.90 -2.50 -4.27
C ASP A 95 0.96 -3.88 -3.63
N VAL A 96 1.10 -3.89 -2.31
CA VAL A 96 1.22 -5.09 -1.49
C VAL A 96 -0.15 -5.46 -0.93
N LEU A 97 -0.87 -4.46 -0.40
CA LEU A 97 -2.22 -4.58 0.11
C LEU A 97 -3.03 -3.34 -0.33
N THR A 98 -4.27 -3.55 -0.77
CA THR A 98 -5.19 -2.49 -1.20
C THR A 98 -6.40 -2.50 -0.29
N LEU A 99 -6.68 -1.36 0.35
CA LEU A 99 -7.84 -1.18 1.23
C LEU A 99 -9.00 -0.63 0.40
N SER A 100 -9.71 -1.51 -0.30
CA SER A 100 -10.72 -1.16 -1.31
C SER A 100 -11.96 -0.43 -0.78
N ASN A 101 -12.24 -0.54 0.51
CA ASN A 101 -13.35 0.13 1.19
C ASN A 101 -12.92 1.47 1.80
N ILE A 102 -11.62 1.71 1.96
CA ILE A 102 -11.07 3.05 2.23
C ILE A 102 -10.78 3.74 0.90
N SER A 103 -11.85 3.98 0.14
CA SER A 103 -11.78 4.64 -1.16
C SER A 103 -12.74 5.81 -1.34
N GLU A 104 -12.20 6.88 -1.92
CA GLU A 104 -12.93 8.11 -2.21
C GLU A 104 -13.05 8.29 -3.73
N TYR A 105 -14.28 8.33 -4.22
CA TYR A 105 -14.56 8.73 -5.58
C TYR A 105 -14.49 10.25 -5.72
N PHE A 106 -13.73 10.76 -6.70
CA PHE A 106 -13.51 12.21 -6.82
C PHE A 106 -13.82 12.80 -8.20
N THR A 107 -14.12 12.01 -9.24
CA THR A 107 -14.52 12.57 -10.55
C THR A 107 -15.28 11.60 -11.45
N ASP A 108 -16.43 12.07 -11.94
CA ASP A 108 -17.29 11.43 -12.95
C ASP A 108 -16.64 11.30 -14.33
N PHE A 109 -15.71 12.20 -14.67
CA PHE A 109 -15.17 12.25 -16.03
C PHE A 109 -14.16 11.15 -16.33
N THR A 110 -13.41 10.69 -15.32
CA THR A 110 -12.34 9.70 -15.49
C THR A 110 -12.58 8.42 -14.72
N ASN A 111 -13.73 8.28 -14.05
CA ASN A 111 -14.04 7.20 -13.12
C ASN A 111 -12.83 6.90 -12.23
N ALA A 112 -12.51 7.84 -11.34
CA ALA A 112 -11.28 7.75 -10.56
C ALA A 112 -11.58 7.68 -9.05
N TRP A 113 -10.91 6.72 -8.40
CA TRP A 113 -10.95 6.51 -6.96
C TRP A 113 -9.57 6.76 -6.38
N ARG A 114 -9.53 7.46 -5.24
CA ARG A 114 -8.36 7.50 -4.38
C ARG A 114 -8.54 6.39 -3.34
N VAL A 115 -7.65 5.41 -3.35
CA VAL A 115 -7.71 4.22 -2.49
C VAL A 115 -6.47 4.20 -1.58
N MET A 116 -6.63 3.86 -0.31
CA MET A 116 -5.49 3.65 0.59
C MET A 116 -4.81 2.31 0.32
N VAL A 117 -3.48 2.32 0.17
CA VAL A 117 -2.71 1.12 -0.17
C VAL A 117 -1.38 1.05 0.58
N PHE A 118 -0.96 -0.16 0.94
CA PHE A 118 0.42 -0.45 1.30
C PHE A 118 1.20 -0.72 0.02
N ARG A 119 2.25 0.05 -0.22
CA ARG A 119 2.98 0.02 -1.49
C ARG A 119 4.48 0.00 -1.26
N LEU A 120 5.17 -0.91 -1.96
CA LEU A 120 6.61 -0.84 -2.17
C LEU A 120 6.91 0.18 -3.27
N GLU A 121 7.45 1.32 -2.91
CA GLU A 121 7.77 2.42 -3.80
C GLU A 121 9.28 2.55 -3.99
N VAL A 122 9.74 2.60 -5.25
CA VAL A 122 11.16 2.71 -5.55
C VAL A 122 11.66 4.12 -5.23
N ILE A 123 12.52 4.23 -4.21
CA ILE A 123 13.21 5.48 -3.85
C ILE A 123 14.41 5.70 -4.79
N ASN A 124 15.20 4.65 -5.01
CA ASN A 124 16.42 4.71 -5.80
C ASN A 124 16.70 3.36 -6.49
N GLU A 125 17.87 3.18 -7.12
CA GLU A 125 18.14 1.98 -7.91
C GLU A 125 18.24 0.66 -7.11
N THR A 126 18.36 0.75 -5.79
CA THR A 126 18.55 -0.41 -4.89
C THR A 126 17.57 -0.44 -3.72
N THR A 127 16.79 0.62 -3.51
CA THR A 127 15.96 0.78 -2.31
C THR A 127 14.50 1.02 -2.67
N CYS A 128 13.61 0.27 -2.01
CA CYS A 128 12.19 0.56 -1.94
C CYS A 128 11.80 1.05 -0.53
N GLU A 129 10.80 1.91 -0.44
CA GLU A 129 10.07 2.20 0.80
C GLU A 129 8.76 1.42 0.77
N LEU A 130 8.43 0.65 1.82
CA LEU A 130 7.06 0.23 2.05
C LEU A 130 6.35 1.35 2.80
N CYS A 131 5.30 1.92 2.23
CA CYS A 131 4.53 3.00 2.82
C CYS A 131 3.02 2.77 2.67
N LEU A 132 2.24 3.31 3.61
CA LEU A 132 0.78 3.42 3.50
C LEU A 132 0.44 4.80 2.90
N ARG A 133 -0.24 4.83 1.76
CA ARG A 133 -0.57 6.08 1.05
C ARG A 133 -1.81 5.95 0.19
N GLY A 134 -2.41 7.10 -0.13
CA GLY A 134 -3.46 7.18 -1.15
C GLY A 134 -2.90 7.01 -2.55
N ARG A 135 -3.59 6.22 -3.37
CA ARG A 135 -3.27 6.00 -4.78
C ARG A 135 -4.52 6.12 -5.65
N THR A 136 -4.38 6.77 -6.78
CA THR A 136 -5.47 6.91 -7.77
C THR A 136 -5.56 5.66 -8.64
N TYR A 137 -6.75 5.09 -8.73
CA TYR A 137 -7.14 4.06 -9.70
C TYR A 137 -8.20 4.63 -10.62
N THR A 138 -8.16 4.22 -11.89
CA THR A 138 -9.14 4.61 -12.92
C THR A 138 -9.75 3.37 -13.53
N TYR A 139 -11.05 3.42 -13.85
CA TYR A 139 -11.78 2.35 -14.56
C TYR A 139 -12.11 2.76 -15.99
#